data_AF-A0A937VB97-F1
#
_entry.id   AF-A0A937VB97-F1
#
_cell.length_a   1.000
_cell.length_b   1.000
_cell.length_c   1.000
_cell.angle_alpha   90.00
_cell.angle_beta   90.00
_cell.angle_gamma   90.00
#
_symmetry.space_group_name_H-M   'P 1'
#
loop_
_entity.id
_entity.type
_entity.pdbx_description
1 polymer ?
#
loop_
_entity_poly.entity_id
_entity_poly.type
_entity_poly.pdbx_seq_one_letter_code
_entity_poly.pdbx_strand_id
1 'polypeptide(L)'
;MAARMGFRVGVVSNAYWATEVQDAVAWLRPLSRRIQDLSVSSDLYHSDEQLSRQARHAGAAAAKLGIPSGTICVAQPEATSAAPSVGQLPPGESAVMYRGRAAERLVARAAHEAWERFTECPHEDMREPGRVHVDAFGNLHICQGIVVGNLLRTPLERICREYAPDSHPITGPLLEGGPAELVRRYALAHEDAYADACHLCYECRRGLRTRFPEVLAPDQMYGAPKGI
;
A
#
# COMPACT_ATOMS: atom_id res chain seq x y z
N MET A 1 -3.49 20.25 -13.57
CA MET A 1 -4.13 19.62 -12.40
C MET A 1 -5.07 18.53 -12.91
N ALA A 2 -5.00 17.31 -12.38
CA ALA A 2 -5.64 16.11 -12.94
C ALA A 2 -7.15 16.27 -13.23
N ALA A 3 -7.90 16.96 -12.35
CA ALA A 3 -9.32 17.22 -12.57
C ALA A 3 -9.62 18.02 -13.86
N ARG A 4 -8.74 18.95 -14.25
CA ARG A 4 -8.90 19.70 -15.52
C ARG A 4 -8.64 18.83 -16.76
N MET A 5 -7.98 17.69 -16.58
CA MET A 5 -7.74 16.70 -17.62
C MET A 5 -8.86 15.65 -17.69
N GLY A 6 -9.95 15.83 -16.94
CA GLY A 6 -11.10 14.91 -16.94
C GLY A 6 -10.99 13.73 -15.96
N PHE A 7 -9.92 13.64 -15.16
CA PHE A 7 -9.80 12.58 -14.16
C PHE A 7 -10.66 12.86 -12.93
N ARG A 8 -11.25 11.80 -12.35
CA ARG A 8 -11.75 11.84 -10.97
C ARG A 8 -10.58 11.81 -10.01
N VAL A 9 -10.55 12.75 -9.06
CA VAL A 9 -9.43 12.93 -8.14
C VAL A 9 -9.87 12.65 -6.71
N GLY A 10 -9.17 11.74 -6.04
CA GLY A 10 -9.30 11.48 -4.61
C GLY A 10 -8.04 11.86 -3.85
N VAL A 11 -8.18 12.15 -2.55
CA VAL A 11 -7.06 12.39 -1.64
C VAL A 11 -7.20 11.48 -0.44
N VAL A 12 -6.12 10.77 -0.09
CA VAL A 12 -6.02 9.99 1.15
C VAL A 12 -5.10 10.71 2.12
N SER A 13 -5.51 10.89 3.38
CA SER A 13 -4.76 11.67 4.38
C SER A 13 -5.01 11.17 5.80
N ASN A 14 -4.01 11.21 6.68
CA ASN A 14 -4.17 10.98 8.12
C ASN A 14 -4.81 12.16 8.88
N ALA A 15 -5.06 13.28 8.18
CA ALA A 15 -5.70 14.49 8.68
C ALA A 15 -4.98 15.18 9.85
N TYR A 16 -3.68 14.94 10.10
CA TYR A 16 -2.97 15.58 11.23
C TYR A 16 -2.96 17.11 11.20
N TRP A 17 -3.19 17.72 10.04
CA TRP A 17 -3.35 19.16 9.83
C TRP A 17 -4.71 19.72 10.30
N ALA A 18 -5.68 18.87 10.62
CA ALA A 18 -7.03 19.26 11.05
C ALA A 18 -7.13 19.45 12.57
N THR A 19 -6.27 20.30 13.13
CA THR A 19 -6.23 20.60 14.58
C THR A 19 -7.54 21.21 15.08
N GLU A 20 -8.14 22.10 14.29
CA GLU A 20 -9.52 22.58 14.45
C GLU A 20 -10.28 22.49 13.12
N VAL A 21 -11.62 22.62 13.18
CA VAL A 21 -12.45 22.64 11.97
C VAL A 21 -12.08 23.80 11.04
N GLN A 22 -11.68 24.97 11.59
CA GLN A 22 -11.32 26.13 10.77
C GLN A 22 -9.99 25.95 10.06
N ASP A 23 -9.00 25.35 10.73
CA ASP A 23 -7.74 24.95 10.12
C ASP A 23 -8.01 23.99 8.97
N ALA A 24 -8.86 22.99 9.23
CA ALA A 24 -9.21 22.00 8.23
C ALA A 24 -9.92 22.62 7.01
N VAL A 25 -10.82 23.58 7.23
CA VAL A 25 -11.46 24.35 6.16
C VAL A 25 -10.42 25.15 5.37
N ALA A 26 -9.43 25.77 6.02
CA ALA A 26 -8.40 26.54 5.34
C ALA A 26 -7.56 25.65 4.39
N TRP A 27 -7.18 24.45 4.83
CA TRP A 27 -6.43 23.47 4.03
C TRP A 27 -7.25 22.88 2.89
N LEU A 28 -8.54 22.59 3.10
CA LEU A 28 -9.39 21.95 2.10
C LEU A 28 -10.01 22.93 1.09
N ARG A 29 -10.12 24.22 1.42
CA ARG A 29 -10.75 25.23 0.55
C ARG A 29 -10.12 25.30 -0.85
N PRO A 30 -8.78 25.25 -1.03
CA PRO A 30 -8.17 25.17 -2.36
C PRO A 30 -8.55 23.91 -3.15
N LEU A 31 -8.95 22.83 -2.48
CA LEU A 31 -9.31 21.55 -3.11
C LEU A 31 -10.81 21.42 -3.38
N SER A 32 -11.65 22.26 -2.77
CA SER A 32 -13.10 22.26 -2.99
C SER A 32 -13.43 22.35 -4.48
N ARG A 33 -14.36 21.50 -4.94
CA ARG A 33 -14.77 21.29 -6.34
C ARG A 33 -13.68 20.76 -7.28
N ARG A 34 -12.46 20.51 -6.79
CA ARG A 34 -11.34 19.94 -7.56
C ARG A 34 -11.07 18.48 -7.24
N ILE A 35 -11.52 18.01 -6.08
CA ILE A 35 -11.48 16.60 -5.69
C ILE A 35 -12.90 16.08 -5.51
N GLN A 36 -13.10 14.79 -5.77
CA GLN A 36 -14.37 14.08 -5.67
C GLN A 36 -14.39 13.12 -4.49
N ASP A 37 -13.25 12.92 -3.82
CA ASP A 37 -13.14 12.08 -2.64
C ASP A 37 -12.04 12.61 -1.69
N LEU A 38 -12.36 12.63 -0.40
CA LEU A 38 -11.40 12.75 0.69
C LEU A 38 -11.54 11.54 1.61
N SER A 39 -10.58 10.63 1.53
CA SER A 39 -10.50 9.48 2.42
C SER A 39 -9.56 9.79 3.58
N VAL A 40 -10.08 9.76 4.81
CA VAL A 40 -9.29 10.04 6.02
C VAL A 40 -8.92 8.73 6.72
N SER A 41 -7.63 8.48 6.91
CA SER A 41 -7.16 7.34 7.70
C SER A 41 -7.36 7.64 9.19
N SER A 42 -8.10 6.77 9.88
CA SER A 42 -8.29 6.84 11.32
C SER A 42 -8.42 5.44 11.90
N ASP A 43 -7.47 5.10 12.76
CA ASP A 43 -7.36 3.85 13.49
C ASP A 43 -6.35 4.04 14.63
N LEU A 44 -6.11 2.97 15.40
CA LEU A 44 -5.21 3.00 16.56
C LEU A 44 -3.71 3.10 16.19
N TYR A 45 -3.35 3.05 14.91
CA TYR A 45 -1.99 3.36 14.47
C TYR A 45 -1.79 4.86 14.27
N HIS A 46 -2.88 5.61 14.04
CA HIS A 46 -2.85 7.04 13.78
C HIS A 46 -3.17 7.89 15.01
N SER A 47 -3.91 7.37 15.98
CA SER A 47 -4.25 8.05 17.24
C SER A 47 -4.69 7.09 18.35
N ASP A 48 -4.88 7.59 19.57
CA ASP A 48 -5.36 6.77 20.71
C ASP A 48 -6.86 6.39 20.63
N GLU A 49 -7.59 6.92 19.64
CA GLU A 49 -9.01 6.63 19.40
C GLU A 49 -9.19 6.06 17.99
N GLN A 50 -10.17 5.16 17.80
CA GLN A 50 -10.46 4.61 16.47
C GLN A 50 -10.92 5.70 15.48
N LEU A 51 -11.71 6.68 15.96
CA LEU A 51 -12.07 7.88 15.21
C LEU A 51 -11.51 9.14 15.88
N SER A 52 -10.33 9.55 15.41
CA SER A 52 -9.59 10.69 15.96
C SER A 52 -10.36 12.01 15.86
N ARG A 53 -10.05 12.96 16.76
CA ARG A 53 -10.62 14.32 16.70
C ARG A 53 -10.29 15.00 15.37
N GLN A 54 -9.06 14.81 14.88
CA GLN A 54 -8.58 15.34 13.61
C GLN A 54 -9.40 14.79 12.43
N ALA A 55 -9.71 13.49 12.43
CA ALA A 55 -10.57 12.90 11.41
C ALA A 55 -11.99 13.49 11.45
N ARG A 56 -12.56 13.71 12.65
CA ARG A 56 -13.85 14.38 12.81
C ARG A 56 -13.80 15.83 12.30
N HIS A 57 -12.73 16.57 12.59
CA HIS A 57 -12.55 17.94 12.11
C HIS A 57 -12.44 18.00 10.58
N ALA A 58 -11.65 17.10 9.98
CA ALA A 58 -11.53 16.98 8.53
C ALA A 58 -12.86 16.62 7.88
N GLY A 59 -13.61 15.66 8.43
CA GLY A 59 -14.95 15.31 7.96
C GLY A 59 -15.94 16.47 8.06
N ALA A 60 -15.95 17.21 9.17
CA ALA A 60 -16.79 18.39 9.35
C ALA A 60 -16.42 19.51 8.34
N ALA A 61 -15.13 19.72 8.09
CA ALA A 61 -14.65 20.70 7.11
C ALA A 61 -15.00 20.28 5.67
N ALA A 62 -14.85 19.00 5.32
CA ALA A 62 -15.23 18.46 4.03
C ALA A 62 -16.73 18.63 3.76
N ALA A 63 -17.58 18.31 4.75
CA ALA A 63 -19.02 18.53 4.68
C ALA A 63 -19.38 20.00 4.43
N LYS A 64 -18.75 20.95 5.15
CA LYS A 64 -18.94 22.40 4.93
C LYS A 64 -18.55 22.85 3.51
N LEU A 65 -17.57 22.21 2.90
CA LEU A 65 -17.04 22.54 1.58
C LEU A 65 -17.67 21.74 0.43
N GLY A 66 -18.64 20.86 0.75
CA GLY A 66 -19.28 19.98 -0.23
C GLY A 66 -18.33 18.96 -0.85
N ILE A 67 -17.32 18.51 -0.11
CA ILE A 67 -16.36 17.49 -0.54
C ILE A 67 -16.85 16.15 0.01
N PRO A 68 -17.13 15.14 -0.84
CA PRO A 68 -17.42 13.79 -0.36
C PRO A 68 -16.24 13.24 0.43
N SER A 69 -16.51 12.63 1.58
CA SER A 69 -15.46 12.08 2.43
C SER A 69 -15.85 10.76 3.08
N GLY A 70 -14.86 9.89 3.25
CA GLY A 70 -14.97 8.62 3.97
C GLY A 70 -13.82 8.41 4.96
N THR A 71 -13.94 7.37 5.76
CA THR A 71 -12.89 6.95 6.70
C THR A 71 -12.32 5.61 6.27
N ILE A 72 -11.00 5.49 6.34
CA ILE A 72 -10.27 4.23 6.17
C ILE A 72 -9.77 3.78 7.54
N CYS A 73 -10.01 2.52 7.89
CA CYS A 73 -9.60 1.93 9.16
C CYS A 73 -8.82 0.62 8.93
N VAL A 74 -7.68 0.47 9.59
CA VAL A 74 -6.91 -0.77 9.61
C VAL A 74 -7.02 -1.41 10.99
N ALA A 75 -7.35 -2.70 11.02
CA ALA A 75 -7.51 -3.48 12.23
C ALA A 75 -6.20 -3.61 13.02
N GLN A 76 -6.32 -3.89 14.31
CA GLN A 76 -5.17 -4.32 15.11
C GLN A 76 -4.71 -5.74 14.72
N PRO A 77 -3.43 -6.11 14.95
CA PRO A 77 -2.90 -7.43 14.60
C PRO A 77 -3.69 -8.60 15.19
N GLU A 78 -4.28 -8.40 16.37
CA GLU A 78 -5.05 -9.41 17.09
C GLU A 78 -6.48 -9.61 16.53
N ALA A 79 -6.96 -8.70 15.67
CA ALA A 79 -8.28 -8.77 15.07
C ALA A 79 -8.28 -9.67 13.82
N THR A 80 -8.54 -10.97 14.02
CA THR A 80 -8.45 -12.00 12.99
C THR A 80 -9.64 -12.07 12.02
N SER A 81 -10.70 -11.28 12.26
CA SER A 81 -11.92 -11.27 11.43
C SER A 81 -11.99 -10.11 10.44
N ALA A 82 -10.98 -9.25 10.39
CA ALA A 82 -10.96 -8.11 9.47
C ALA A 82 -10.81 -8.58 8.02
N ALA A 83 -11.53 -7.93 7.10
CA ALA A 83 -11.52 -8.34 5.70
C ALA A 83 -10.14 -8.08 5.06
N PRO A 84 -9.62 -8.99 4.22
CA PRO A 84 -8.46 -8.68 3.40
C PRO A 84 -8.80 -7.56 2.42
N SER A 85 -7.79 -6.80 2.03
CA SER A 85 -7.95 -5.77 1.00
C SER A 85 -7.61 -6.34 -0.38
N VAL A 86 -8.49 -6.11 -1.36
CA VAL A 86 -8.20 -6.45 -2.76
C VAL A 86 -8.11 -5.15 -3.52
N GLY A 87 -6.86 -4.74 -3.70
CA GLY A 87 -6.46 -3.50 -4.31
C GLY A 87 -6.80 -2.20 -3.60
N GLN A 88 -8.08 -1.93 -3.38
CA GLN A 88 -8.54 -0.82 -2.55
C GLN A 88 -9.02 -1.35 -1.20
N LEU A 89 -8.97 -0.50 -0.18
CA LEU A 89 -9.51 -0.85 1.14
C LEU A 89 -11.04 -0.81 1.05
N PRO A 90 -11.74 -1.92 1.38
CA PRO A 90 -13.19 -1.93 1.41
C PRO A 90 -13.72 -0.95 2.48
N PRO A 91 -15.00 -0.55 2.38
CA PRO A 91 -15.66 0.15 3.48
C PRO A 91 -15.59 -0.67 4.77
N GLY A 92 -15.27 -0.01 5.88
CA GLY A 92 -15.11 -0.65 7.18
C GLY A 92 -13.65 -0.88 7.55
N GLU A 93 -13.40 -1.93 8.32
CA GLU A 93 -12.09 -2.25 8.87
C GLU A 93 -11.39 -3.32 8.02
N SER A 94 -10.15 -3.04 7.62
CA SER A 94 -9.34 -3.93 6.79
C SER A 94 -8.20 -4.56 7.60
N ALA A 95 -7.85 -5.81 7.27
CA ALA A 95 -6.70 -6.48 7.86
C ALA A 95 -5.37 -5.76 7.54
N VAL A 96 -4.40 -5.89 8.44
CA VAL A 96 -3.04 -5.40 8.25
C VAL A 96 -2.39 -6.18 7.10
N MET A 97 -1.80 -5.48 6.14
CA MET A 97 -0.83 -6.07 5.21
C MET A 97 0.56 -5.95 5.84
N TYR A 98 1.17 -7.07 6.24
CA TYR A 98 2.47 -7.05 6.93
C TYR A 98 3.63 -6.83 5.96
N ARG A 99 3.84 -5.57 5.55
CA ARG A 99 4.96 -5.14 4.71
C ARG A 99 5.53 -3.80 5.19
N GLY A 100 6.80 -3.54 4.90
CA GLY A 100 7.49 -2.33 5.39
C GLY A 100 7.53 -2.30 6.91
N ARG A 101 7.17 -1.16 7.52
CA ARG A 101 7.15 -1.01 8.99
C ARG A 101 6.21 -1.99 9.69
N ALA A 102 5.12 -2.44 9.05
CA ALA A 102 4.22 -3.41 9.65
C ALA A 102 4.91 -4.77 9.85
N ALA A 103 5.72 -5.20 8.86
CA ALA A 103 6.55 -6.40 8.97
C ALA A 103 7.56 -6.29 10.13
N GLU A 104 8.14 -5.10 10.36
CA GLU A 104 9.14 -4.91 11.42
C GLU A 104 8.55 -4.75 12.83
N ARG A 105 7.35 -4.18 12.94
CA ARG A 105 6.81 -3.69 14.23
C ARG A 105 5.59 -4.44 14.72
N LEU A 106 4.84 -5.10 13.84
CA LEU A 106 3.53 -5.65 14.17
C LEU A 106 3.48 -7.17 14.10
N VAL A 107 4.39 -7.83 13.38
CA VAL A 107 4.35 -9.30 13.18
C VAL A 107 4.45 -10.10 14.47
N ALA A 108 5.13 -9.57 15.50
CA ALA A 108 5.24 -10.23 16.80
C ALA A 108 3.90 -10.32 17.56
N ARG A 109 2.89 -9.54 17.15
CA ARG A 109 1.53 -9.53 17.71
C ARG A 109 0.54 -10.33 16.86
N ALA A 110 0.95 -10.78 15.69
CA ALA A 110 0.10 -11.49 14.74
C ALA A 110 0.10 -13.00 15.01
N ALA A 111 -0.99 -13.69 14.64
CA ALA A 111 -0.94 -15.13 14.46
C ALA A 111 -0.08 -15.47 13.22
N HIS A 112 0.67 -16.57 13.27
CA HIS A 112 1.54 -16.99 12.16
C HIS A 112 1.06 -18.32 11.58
N GLU A 113 1.26 -18.47 10.27
CA GLU A 113 0.97 -19.70 9.53
C GLU A 113 2.20 -20.21 8.80
N ALA A 114 2.25 -21.51 8.55
CA ALA A 114 3.35 -22.16 7.85
C ALA A 114 3.56 -21.53 6.47
N TRP A 115 4.83 -21.24 6.13
CA TRP A 115 5.18 -20.46 4.95
C TRP A 115 4.69 -21.10 3.64
N GLU A 116 4.60 -22.43 3.59
CA GLU A 116 4.19 -23.20 2.43
C GLU A 116 2.74 -22.92 2.02
N ARG A 117 1.92 -22.40 2.94
CA ARG A 117 0.50 -22.07 2.67
C ARG A 117 0.34 -20.83 1.79
N PHE A 118 1.34 -19.94 1.77
CA PHE A 118 1.27 -18.69 1.01
C PHE A 118 1.56 -18.92 -0.48
N THR A 119 0.61 -19.55 -1.16
CA THR A 119 0.71 -20.01 -2.56
C THR A 119 0.12 -19.04 -3.58
N GLU A 120 -0.41 -17.90 -3.13
CA GLU A 120 -0.92 -16.82 -3.99
C GLU A 120 -0.75 -15.44 -3.33
N CYS A 121 -0.92 -14.36 -4.11
CA CYS A 121 -1.08 -13.02 -3.56
C CYS A 121 -2.58 -12.69 -3.42
N PRO A 122 -3.11 -12.54 -2.20
CA PRO A 122 -4.55 -12.30 -2.02
C PRO A 122 -4.97 -10.84 -2.24
N HIS A 123 -4.04 -9.94 -2.58
CA HIS A 123 -4.29 -8.49 -2.58
C HIS A 123 -4.16 -7.82 -3.94
N GLU A 124 -3.38 -8.41 -4.87
CA GLU A 124 -3.02 -7.79 -6.14
C GLU A 124 -3.25 -8.76 -7.30
N ASP A 125 -3.99 -8.32 -8.32
CA ASP A 125 -3.92 -8.95 -9.64
C ASP A 125 -2.68 -8.43 -10.36
N MET A 126 -1.63 -9.24 -10.39
CA MET A 126 -0.37 -8.88 -11.04
C MET A 126 -0.40 -9.14 -12.54
N ARG A 127 -1.38 -9.88 -13.07
CA ARG A 127 -1.47 -10.14 -14.50
C ARG A 127 -2.21 -9.01 -15.20
N GLU A 128 -3.34 -8.60 -14.63
CA GLU A 128 -4.21 -7.55 -15.15
C GLU A 128 -4.46 -6.48 -14.06
N PRO A 129 -3.44 -5.67 -13.72
CA PRO A 129 -3.56 -4.71 -12.63
C PRO A 129 -4.62 -3.64 -12.89
N GLY A 130 -5.63 -3.59 -12.02
CA GLY A 130 -6.63 -2.52 -12.03
C GLY A 130 -6.13 -1.15 -11.53
N ARG A 131 -4.91 -1.10 -10.95
CA ARG A 131 -4.27 0.13 -10.50
C ARG A 131 -2.75 -0.03 -10.42
N VAL A 132 -2.06 1.10 -10.35
CA VAL A 132 -0.62 1.19 -10.18
C VAL A 132 -0.28 2.32 -9.19
N HIS A 133 0.86 2.22 -8.53
CA HIS A 133 1.36 3.28 -7.65
C HIS A 133 2.52 3.99 -8.33
N VAL A 134 2.58 5.32 -8.20
CA VAL A 134 3.72 6.12 -8.67
C VAL A 134 4.35 6.79 -7.46
N ASP A 135 5.64 6.57 -7.24
CA ASP A 135 6.38 7.25 -6.18
C ASP A 135 6.97 8.60 -6.62
N ALA A 136 7.57 9.33 -5.68
CA ALA A 136 8.16 10.65 -5.94
C ALA A 136 9.40 10.61 -6.85
N PHE A 137 9.99 9.43 -7.07
CA PHE A 137 11.13 9.21 -7.97
C PHE A 137 10.67 8.77 -9.38
N GLY A 138 9.35 8.72 -9.60
CA GLY A 138 8.73 8.30 -10.85
C GLY A 138 8.64 6.79 -11.04
N ASN A 139 9.00 5.98 -10.05
CA ASN A 139 8.87 4.53 -10.18
C ASN A 139 7.39 4.14 -10.24
N LEU A 140 7.04 3.33 -11.23
CA LEU A 140 5.73 2.74 -11.38
C LEU A 140 5.75 1.37 -10.71
N HIS A 141 4.93 1.19 -9.68
CA HIS A 141 4.84 -0.05 -8.92
C HIS A 141 3.55 -0.79 -9.21
N ILE A 142 3.67 -2.11 -9.39
CA ILE A 142 2.54 -3.03 -9.47
C ILE A 142 1.99 -3.41 -8.08
N CYS A 143 2.89 -3.48 -7.11
CA CYS A 143 2.64 -3.66 -5.69
C CYS A 143 3.73 -2.89 -4.95
N GLN A 144 3.47 -2.39 -3.74
CA GLN A 144 4.42 -1.57 -2.99
C GLN A 144 5.83 -2.21 -2.95
N GLY A 145 6.80 -1.58 -3.60
CA GLY A 145 8.19 -2.04 -3.69
C GLY A 145 8.56 -2.89 -4.91
N ILE A 146 7.59 -3.31 -5.74
CA ILE A 146 7.84 -4.03 -7.01
C ILE A 146 7.65 -3.05 -8.17
N VAL A 147 8.76 -2.59 -8.76
CA VAL A 147 8.81 -1.61 -9.84
C VAL A 147 8.74 -2.31 -11.20
N VAL A 148 7.89 -1.78 -12.09
CA VAL A 148 7.72 -2.26 -13.47
C VAL A 148 8.17 -1.23 -14.52
N GLY A 149 8.55 -0.03 -14.10
CA GLY A 149 9.09 1.01 -14.96
C GLY A 149 9.28 2.34 -14.23
N ASN A 150 9.74 3.37 -14.93
CA ASN A 150 9.91 4.71 -14.35
C ASN A 150 9.41 5.80 -15.32
N LEU A 151 8.44 6.60 -14.88
CA LEU A 151 7.74 7.62 -15.68
C LEU A 151 8.60 8.83 -16.06
N LEU A 152 9.73 9.04 -15.37
CA LEU A 152 10.69 10.09 -15.75
C LEU A 152 11.61 9.65 -16.89
N ARG A 153 11.61 8.34 -17.22
CA ARG A 153 12.48 7.74 -18.24
C ARG A 153 11.67 7.20 -19.42
N THR A 154 10.53 6.58 -19.14
CA THR A 154 9.72 5.86 -20.12
C THR A 154 8.26 6.29 -20.02
N PRO A 155 7.59 6.65 -21.14
CA PRO A 155 6.17 6.98 -21.13
C PRO A 155 5.31 5.83 -20.59
N LEU A 156 4.25 6.16 -19.84
CA LEU A 156 3.34 5.17 -19.23
C LEU A 156 2.81 4.15 -20.23
N GLU A 157 2.37 4.61 -21.42
CA GLU A 157 1.85 3.74 -22.48
C GLU A 157 2.86 2.65 -22.87
N ARG A 158 4.14 3.00 -22.97
CA ARG A 158 5.21 2.06 -23.31
C ARG A 158 5.44 1.07 -22.18
N ILE A 159 5.47 1.53 -20.93
CA ILE A 159 5.59 0.64 -19.76
C ILE A 159 4.44 -0.37 -19.73
N CYS A 160 3.20 0.08 -19.95
CA CYS A 160 2.04 -0.80 -19.98
C CYS A 160 2.10 -1.81 -21.12
N ARG A 161 2.49 -1.38 -22.33
CA ARG A 161 2.58 -2.27 -23.50
C ARG A 161 3.67 -3.33 -23.36
N GLU A 162 4.78 -2.97 -22.74
CA GLU A 162 5.94 -3.86 -22.54
C GLU A 162 5.85 -4.68 -21.25
N TYR A 163 4.77 -4.51 -20.47
CA TYR A 163 4.59 -5.24 -19.22
C TYR A 163 4.41 -6.74 -19.47
N ALA A 164 5.40 -7.53 -19.03
CA ALA A 164 5.41 -8.98 -19.19
C ALA A 164 5.49 -9.65 -17.80
N PRO A 165 4.33 -9.85 -17.12
CA PRO A 165 4.28 -10.28 -15.74
C PRO A 165 4.89 -11.66 -15.48
N ASP A 166 4.73 -12.61 -16.42
CA ASP A 166 5.23 -13.98 -16.29
C ASP A 166 6.75 -14.08 -16.33
N SER A 167 7.39 -13.30 -17.20
CA SER A 167 8.85 -13.27 -17.33
C SER A 167 9.55 -12.40 -16.28
N HIS A 168 8.78 -11.58 -15.56
CA HIS A 168 9.35 -10.62 -14.63
C HIS A 168 9.78 -11.33 -13.33
N PRO A 169 11.00 -11.07 -12.81
CA PRO A 169 11.67 -11.93 -11.83
C PRO A 169 10.95 -12.04 -10.48
N ILE A 170 9.99 -11.16 -10.18
CA ILE A 170 9.26 -11.16 -8.91
C ILE A 170 7.79 -11.50 -9.12
N THR A 171 7.13 -10.87 -10.09
CA THR A 171 5.71 -11.12 -10.38
C THR A 171 5.48 -12.50 -11.00
N GLY A 172 6.40 -13.01 -11.82
CA GLY A 172 6.30 -14.35 -12.41
C GLY A 172 6.20 -15.43 -11.34
N PRO A 173 7.17 -15.55 -10.42
CA PRO A 173 7.09 -16.47 -9.29
C PRO A 173 5.83 -16.28 -8.43
N LEU A 174 5.45 -15.03 -8.17
CA LEU A 174 4.25 -14.72 -7.39
C LEU A 174 2.95 -15.19 -8.08
N LEU A 175 2.90 -15.15 -9.41
CA LEU A 175 1.78 -15.67 -10.21
C LEU A 175 1.79 -17.20 -10.31
N GLU A 176 2.97 -17.82 -10.27
CA GLU A 176 3.11 -19.28 -10.38
C GLU A 176 2.80 -20.01 -9.07
N GLY A 177 3.13 -19.42 -7.92
CA GLY A 177 2.89 -20.07 -6.63
C GLY A 177 3.06 -19.16 -5.43
N GLY A 178 2.79 -17.86 -5.60
CA GLY A 178 2.75 -16.89 -4.52
C GLY A 178 4.10 -16.67 -3.83
N PRO A 179 4.08 -16.11 -2.61
CA PRO A 179 5.29 -15.84 -1.85
C PRO A 179 6.14 -17.09 -1.56
N ALA A 180 5.52 -18.27 -1.38
CA ALA A 180 6.23 -19.53 -1.22
C ALA A 180 7.09 -19.88 -2.45
N GLU A 181 6.65 -19.53 -3.66
CA GLU A 181 7.41 -19.77 -4.88
C GLU A 181 8.65 -18.86 -5.00
N LEU A 182 8.63 -17.66 -4.40
CA LEU A 182 9.84 -16.84 -4.29
C LEU A 182 10.92 -17.54 -3.45
N VAL A 183 10.53 -18.18 -2.34
CA VAL A 183 11.46 -18.97 -1.50
C VAL A 183 12.07 -20.11 -2.32
N ARG A 184 11.22 -20.92 -2.97
CA ARG A 184 11.66 -22.11 -3.71
C ARG A 184 12.56 -21.73 -4.89
N ARG A 185 12.13 -20.79 -5.72
CA ARG A 185 12.86 -20.41 -6.95
C ARG A 185 14.22 -19.81 -6.68
N TYR A 186 14.33 -19.04 -5.61
CA TYR A 186 15.55 -18.32 -5.27
C TYR A 186 16.34 -18.97 -4.13
N ALA A 187 15.91 -20.12 -3.63
CA ALA A 187 16.51 -20.85 -2.51
C ALA A 187 16.81 -19.92 -1.32
N LEU A 188 15.82 -19.11 -0.94
CA LEU A 188 15.99 -18.08 0.09
C LEU A 188 16.02 -18.70 1.50
N ALA A 189 16.85 -18.12 2.36
CA ALA A 189 16.71 -18.32 3.80
C ALA A 189 15.35 -17.76 4.25
N HIS A 190 14.66 -18.52 5.09
CA HIS A 190 13.29 -18.25 5.52
C HIS A 190 13.04 -18.90 6.88
N GLU A 191 12.09 -18.37 7.64
CA GLU A 191 11.53 -18.98 8.84
C GLU A 191 10.41 -19.97 8.49
N ASP A 192 10.00 -20.79 9.46
CA ASP A 192 8.95 -21.81 9.26
C ASP A 192 7.54 -21.21 9.13
N ALA A 193 7.30 -20.01 9.68
CA ALA A 193 5.99 -19.39 9.73
C ALA A 193 6.02 -17.86 9.61
N TYR A 194 4.94 -17.27 9.09
CA TYR A 194 4.80 -15.82 8.88
C TYR A 194 3.38 -15.35 9.18
N ALA A 195 3.25 -14.06 9.54
CA ALA A 195 1.97 -13.39 9.81
C ALA A 195 0.95 -13.45 8.64
N ASP A 196 1.39 -13.26 7.40
CA ASP A 196 0.55 -13.38 6.20
C ASP A 196 1.41 -13.56 4.93
N ALA A 197 0.74 -13.64 3.77
CA ALA A 197 1.40 -13.69 2.47
C ALA A 197 2.24 -12.42 2.18
N CYS A 198 1.82 -11.25 2.65
CA CYS A 198 2.59 -10.01 2.49
C CYS A 198 3.91 -10.04 3.27
N HIS A 199 3.93 -10.66 4.45
CA HIS A 199 5.08 -10.78 5.33
C HIS A 199 6.16 -11.64 4.67
N LEU A 200 5.79 -12.85 4.24
CA LEU A 200 6.73 -13.72 3.52
C LEU A 200 7.22 -13.05 2.22
N CYS A 201 6.30 -12.44 1.45
CA CYS A 201 6.65 -11.74 0.22
C CYS A 201 7.61 -10.56 0.47
N TYR A 202 7.39 -9.82 1.55
CA TYR A 202 8.25 -8.70 1.94
C TYR A 202 9.64 -9.17 2.31
N GLU A 203 9.77 -10.19 3.16
CA GLU A 203 11.08 -10.73 3.57
C GLU A 203 11.84 -11.37 2.39
N CYS A 204 11.14 -12.13 1.53
CA CYS A 204 11.76 -12.67 0.30
C CYS A 204 12.32 -11.56 -0.58
N ARG A 205 11.52 -10.51 -0.80
CA ARG A 205 11.95 -9.36 -1.61
C ARG A 205 13.10 -8.61 -0.93
N ARG A 206 13.13 -8.47 0.39
CA ARG A 206 14.28 -7.89 1.12
C ARG A 206 15.57 -8.67 0.86
N GLY A 207 15.51 -10.00 0.91
CA GLY A 207 16.67 -10.87 0.61
C GLY A 207 17.14 -10.78 -0.85
N LEU A 208 16.25 -10.42 -1.78
CA LEU A 208 16.51 -10.35 -3.20
C LEU A 208 16.97 -8.98 -3.72
N ARG A 209 16.98 -7.94 -2.88
CA ARG A 209 17.22 -6.55 -3.33
C ARG A 209 18.57 -6.35 -4.00
N THR A 210 19.63 -6.98 -3.50
CA THR A 210 20.96 -6.89 -4.10
C THR A 210 21.02 -7.54 -5.48
N ARG A 211 20.18 -8.55 -5.72
CA ARG A 211 20.06 -9.24 -7.01
C ARG A 211 19.20 -8.50 -8.01
N PHE A 212 18.14 -7.82 -7.55
CA PHE A 212 17.19 -7.10 -8.40
C PHE A 212 16.97 -5.65 -7.95
N PRO A 213 18.01 -4.80 -7.91
CA PRO A 213 17.92 -3.47 -7.31
C PRO A 213 17.01 -2.51 -8.08
N GLU A 214 16.84 -2.69 -9.40
CA GLU A 214 15.96 -1.84 -10.22
C GLU A 214 14.48 -2.25 -10.13
N VAL A 215 14.21 -3.51 -9.76
CA VAL A 215 12.86 -4.07 -9.62
C VAL A 215 12.36 -3.94 -8.18
N LEU A 216 13.27 -4.03 -7.20
CA LEU A 216 12.95 -4.02 -5.76
C LEU A 216 13.38 -2.70 -5.13
N ALA A 217 12.60 -1.66 -5.46
CA ALA A 217 12.91 -0.27 -5.21
C ALA A 217 11.66 0.54 -4.79
N PRO A 218 11.84 1.75 -4.27
CA PRO A 218 13.10 2.29 -3.76
C PRO A 218 13.42 1.71 -2.37
N ASP A 219 14.60 2.03 -1.83
CA ASP A 219 15.06 1.58 -0.50
C ASP A 219 14.01 1.82 0.58
N GLN A 220 13.33 2.96 0.53
CA GLN A 220 12.32 3.35 1.53
C GLN A 220 11.15 2.36 1.63
N MET A 221 10.88 1.56 0.59
CA MET A 221 9.85 0.51 0.64
C MET A 221 10.27 -0.72 1.45
N TYR A 222 11.57 -0.85 1.75
CA TYR A 222 12.19 -2.01 2.39
C TYR A 222 12.93 -1.66 3.70
N GLY A 223 12.57 -0.52 4.29
CA GLY A 223 13.24 0.04 5.46
C GLY A 223 14.45 0.90 5.07
N ALA A 224 14.79 1.88 5.91
CA ALA A 224 16.01 2.64 5.72
C ALA A 224 17.23 1.72 5.91
N PRO A 225 18.36 1.96 5.21
CA PRO A 225 19.64 1.37 5.60
C PRO A 225 19.84 1.64 7.09
N LYS A 226 20.10 0.59 7.88
CA LYS A 226 20.46 0.76 9.30
C LYS A 226 21.84 1.41 9.37
N GLY A 227 21.89 2.74 9.27
CA GLY A 227 23.08 3.56 9.50
C GLY A 227 24.19 3.41 8.45
N ILE A 228 24.61 4.54 7.90
CA ILE A 228 26.03 4.79 7.61
C ILE A 228 26.57 5.49 8.86
#